data_AF-A0A3A8WE77-F1
#
_entry.id   AF-A0A3A8WE77-F1
#
_cell.length_a   1.000
_cell.length_b   1.000
_cell.length_c   1.000
_cell.angle_alpha   90.00
_cell.angle_beta   90.00
_cell.angle_gamma   90.00
#
_symmetry.space_group_name_H-M   'P 1'
#
loop_
_entity.id
_entity.type
_entity.pdbx_description
1 polymer ?
#
loop_
_entity_poly.entity_id
_entity_poly.type
_entity_poly.pdbx_seq_one_letter_code
_entity_poly.pdbx_strand_id
1 'polypeptide(L)'
;MGMDMLEINTPGELALWLHLVQSEVRMEQDGAGIILDYLAEHGMMLAVKNQELMVMDAGEESPEYKPYSIDDAIHDVCEWNLELIQDMEDGMKNPADQREYNQCSEAYGILKKQEEVLDGLYMQTKYEQIAEECALEVIAAALGSIPEDVREKLEAYRNGTGGQKESPKVQEEKRQEEQERQEVQQRETERGR
;
A
#
# COMPACT_ATOMS: atom_id res chain seq x y z
N MET A 1 30.34 21.36 -14.88
CA MET A 1 30.50 19.93 -14.54
C MET A 1 29.16 19.31 -14.88
N GLY A 2 29.12 18.36 -15.83
CA GLY A 2 27.86 17.70 -16.19
C GLY A 2 27.29 17.07 -14.94
N MET A 3 26.05 17.41 -14.60
CA MET A 3 25.38 16.82 -13.44
C MET A 3 24.98 15.41 -13.87
N ASP A 4 25.75 14.42 -13.42
CA ASP A 4 25.49 13.02 -13.69
C ASP A 4 24.13 12.67 -13.05
N MET A 5 23.21 12.25 -13.89
CA MET A 5 21.94 11.68 -13.49
C MET A 5 22.17 10.21 -13.17
N LEU A 6 21.71 9.77 -12.01
CA LEU A 6 21.87 8.39 -11.55
C LEU A 6 20.51 7.73 -11.50
N GLU A 7 20.24 6.83 -12.44
CA GLU A 7 19.04 5.98 -12.41
C GLU A 7 19.10 5.04 -11.20
N ILE A 8 17.97 4.91 -10.50
CA ILE A 8 17.81 3.95 -9.40
C ILE A 8 17.12 2.74 -9.98
N ASN A 9 17.85 1.64 -10.11
CA ASN A 9 17.35 0.40 -10.70
C ASN A 9 17.38 -0.77 -9.70
N THR A 10 17.87 -0.54 -8.48
CA THR A 10 17.91 -1.58 -7.45
C THR A 10 17.30 -1.11 -6.13
N PRO A 11 16.65 -2.02 -5.37
CA PRO A 11 16.08 -1.68 -4.06
C PRO A 11 17.12 -1.15 -3.08
N GLY A 12 18.35 -1.67 -3.17
CA GLY A 12 19.47 -1.21 -2.36
C GLY A 12 19.89 0.24 -2.65
N GLU A 13 19.85 0.67 -3.91
CA GLU A 13 20.15 2.06 -4.28
C GLU A 13 19.09 3.02 -3.73
N LEU A 14 17.81 2.67 -3.80
CA LEU A 14 16.72 3.49 -3.25
C LEU A 14 16.83 3.63 -1.72
N ALA A 15 17.05 2.51 -1.02
CA ALA A 15 17.21 2.51 0.43
C ALA A 15 18.46 3.30 0.88
N LEU A 16 19.58 3.16 0.15
CA LEU A 16 20.78 3.94 0.42
C LEU A 16 20.58 5.43 0.15
N TRP A 17 19.88 5.78 -0.92
CA TRP A 17 19.58 7.18 -1.23
C TRP A 17 18.76 7.84 -0.11
N LEU A 18 17.70 7.17 0.36
CA LEU A 18 16.89 7.66 1.48
C LEU A 18 17.71 7.89 2.75
N HIS A 19 18.65 6.99 3.02
CA HIS A 19 19.58 7.14 4.13
C HIS A 19 20.52 8.34 3.96
N LEU A 20 21.04 8.56 2.75
CA LEU A 20 21.96 9.67 2.43
C LEU A 20 21.29 11.03 2.53
N VAL A 21 20.04 11.16 2.07
CA VAL A 21 19.27 12.41 2.15
C VAL A 21 18.63 12.63 3.51
N GLN A 22 18.81 11.70 4.45
CA GLN A 22 18.18 11.71 5.78
C GLN A 22 16.67 11.89 5.69
N SER A 23 16.03 11.15 4.77
CA SER A 23 14.59 11.18 4.62
C SER A 23 13.89 10.74 5.91
N GLU A 24 12.73 11.31 6.17
CA GLU A 24 11.84 10.85 7.27
C GLU A 24 11.38 9.41 7.01
N VAL A 25 11.14 9.09 5.74
CA VAL A 25 10.79 7.74 5.29
C VAL A 25 12.01 6.84 5.34
N ARG A 26 11.95 5.84 6.22
CA ARG A 26 12.90 4.72 6.27
C ARG A 26 12.29 3.51 5.61
N MET A 27 13.04 2.97 4.65
CA MET A 27 12.59 1.84 3.85
C MET A 27 13.66 0.75 3.81
N GLU A 28 13.22 -0.49 4.00
CA GLU A 28 14.02 -1.69 3.82
C GLU A 28 14.01 -2.14 2.35
N GLN A 29 14.89 -3.08 1.98
CA GLN A 29 14.99 -3.54 0.59
C GLN A 29 13.68 -4.15 0.08
N ASP A 30 12.90 -4.82 0.94
CA ASP A 30 11.62 -5.42 0.56
C ASP A 30 10.61 -4.33 0.13
N GLY A 31 10.46 -3.26 0.92
CA GLY A 31 9.62 -2.12 0.58
C GLY A 31 10.10 -1.38 -0.67
N ALA A 32 11.43 -1.21 -0.80
CA ALA A 32 12.02 -0.55 -1.97
C ALA A 32 11.82 -1.39 -3.25
N GLY A 33 11.85 -2.72 -3.13
CA GLY A 33 11.54 -3.65 -4.21
C GLY A 33 10.11 -3.48 -4.69
N ILE A 34 9.15 -3.45 -3.76
CA ILE A 34 7.74 -3.22 -4.09
C ILE A 34 7.59 -1.90 -4.86
N ILE A 35 8.11 -0.79 -4.35
CA ILE A 35 7.97 0.52 -5.03
C ILE A 35 8.57 0.48 -6.45
N LEU A 36 9.79 -0.06 -6.61
CA LEU A 36 10.45 -0.12 -7.91
C LEU A 36 9.72 -1.04 -8.90
N ASP A 37 9.20 -2.17 -8.43
CA ASP A 37 8.45 -3.13 -9.26
C ASP A 37 7.18 -2.46 -9.80
N TYR A 38 6.39 -1.79 -8.93
CA TYR A 38 5.17 -1.09 -9.34
C TYR A 38 5.45 0.06 -10.30
N LEU A 39 6.50 0.85 -10.07
CA LEU A 39 6.90 1.92 -10.98
C LEU A 39 7.31 1.37 -12.34
N ALA A 40 8.08 0.28 -12.37
CA ALA A 40 8.48 -0.36 -13.62
C ALA A 40 7.28 -0.93 -14.40
N GLU A 41 6.30 -1.52 -13.72
CA GLU A 41 5.05 -2.01 -14.32
C GLU A 41 4.23 -0.88 -14.97
N HIS A 42 4.29 0.32 -14.40
CA HIS A 42 3.63 1.52 -14.92
C HIS A 42 4.50 2.33 -15.90
N GLY A 43 5.67 1.82 -16.28
CA GLY A 43 6.57 2.49 -17.23
C GLY A 43 7.30 3.71 -16.65
N MET A 44 7.34 3.83 -15.32
CA MET A 44 8.04 4.88 -14.60
C MET A 44 9.42 4.41 -14.12
N MET A 45 10.37 5.34 -14.15
CA MET A 45 11.75 5.10 -13.72
C MET A 45 12.22 6.21 -12.80
N LEU A 46 12.77 5.83 -11.64
CA LEU A 46 13.37 6.76 -10.70
C LEU A 46 14.81 7.08 -11.08
N ALA A 47 15.18 8.34 -10.91
CA ALA A 47 16.55 8.81 -11.02
C ALA A 47 16.84 9.87 -9.98
N VAL A 48 18.12 10.06 -9.67
CA VAL A 48 18.59 11.11 -8.77
C VAL A 48 19.36 12.13 -9.56
N LYS A 49 19.01 13.40 -9.38
CA LYS A 49 19.71 14.55 -9.95
C LYS A 49 19.88 15.59 -8.87
N ASN A 50 21.11 16.02 -8.60
CA ASN A 50 21.41 17.04 -7.59
C ASN A 50 20.85 16.72 -6.19
N GLN A 51 20.87 15.45 -5.77
CA GLN A 51 20.27 14.95 -4.52
C GLN A 51 18.74 15.01 -4.46
N GLU A 52 18.08 15.44 -5.54
CA GLU A 52 16.63 15.38 -5.68
C GLU A 52 16.24 14.11 -6.44
N LEU A 53 15.14 13.51 -6.02
CA LEU A 53 14.53 12.38 -6.72
C LEU A 53 13.71 12.92 -7.90
N MET A 54 13.87 12.24 -9.02
CA MET A 54 13.25 12.55 -10.30
C MET A 54 12.57 11.29 -10.81
N VAL A 55 11.46 11.45 -11.52
CA VAL A 55 10.79 10.36 -12.23
C VAL A 55 10.78 10.66 -13.72
N MET A 56 10.97 9.62 -14.51
CA MET A 56 10.70 9.64 -15.95
C MET A 56 9.56 8.66 -16.22
N ASP A 57 8.52 9.14 -16.88
CA ASP A 57 7.46 8.31 -17.44
C ASP A 57 7.78 8.02 -18.92
N ALA A 58 7.99 6.74 -19.24
CA ALA A 58 8.29 6.29 -20.60
C ALA A 58 7.05 6.28 -21.52
N GLY A 59 5.84 6.41 -20.96
CA GLY A 59 4.58 6.49 -21.68
C GLY A 59 4.21 7.88 -22.20
N GLU A 60 4.87 8.94 -21.72
CA GLU A 60 4.62 10.31 -22.21
C GLU A 60 5.17 10.53 -23.64
N GLU A 61 4.48 11.37 -24.43
CA GLU A 61 4.91 11.75 -25.80
C GLU A 61 6.31 12.41 -25.82
N SER A 62 6.72 13.00 -24.69
CA SER A 62 8.05 13.54 -24.46
C SER A 62 8.53 13.14 -23.06
N PRO A 63 9.25 12.00 -22.92
CA PRO A 63 9.73 11.53 -21.62
C PRO A 63 10.75 12.53 -21.06
N GLU A 64 10.35 13.25 -20.01
CA GLU A 64 11.17 14.21 -19.30
C GLU A 64 11.28 13.82 -17.83
N TYR A 65 12.46 14.01 -17.24
CA TYR A 65 12.63 13.83 -15.81
C TYR A 65 11.97 14.98 -15.06
N LYS A 66 10.94 14.67 -14.28
CA LYS A 66 10.22 15.62 -13.43
C LYS A 66 10.61 15.40 -11.96
N PRO A 67 10.65 16.46 -11.14
CA PRO A 67 10.82 16.31 -9.70
C PRO A 67 9.73 15.40 -9.13
N TYR A 68 10.12 14.43 -8.31
CA TYR A 68 9.22 13.43 -7.76
C TYR A 68 9.66 13.10 -6.34
N SER A 69 8.76 13.25 -5.36
CA SER A 69 9.12 12.93 -3.98
C SER A 69 8.92 11.46 -3.67
N ILE A 70 9.66 10.93 -2.69
CA ILE A 70 9.43 9.56 -2.24
C ILE A 70 8.02 9.38 -1.67
N ASP A 71 7.45 10.44 -1.06
CA ASP A 71 6.06 10.40 -0.60
C ASP A 71 5.09 10.19 -1.76
N ASP A 72 5.34 10.84 -2.91
CA ASP A 72 4.50 10.69 -4.11
C ASP A 72 4.62 9.26 -4.66
N ALA A 73 5.85 8.73 -4.71
CA ALA A 73 6.10 7.34 -5.07
C ALA A 73 5.33 6.36 -4.19
N ILE A 74 5.33 6.58 -2.87
CA ILE A 74 4.59 5.73 -1.93
C ILE A 74 3.09 5.89 -2.15
N HIS A 75 2.60 7.12 -2.33
CA HIS A 75 1.18 7.38 -2.56
C HIS A 75 0.66 6.67 -3.82
N ASP A 76 1.34 6.85 -4.95
CA ASP A 76 0.95 6.26 -6.23
C ASP A 76 0.97 4.72 -6.15
N VAL A 77 2.00 4.14 -5.53
CA VAL A 77 2.12 2.69 -5.35
C VAL A 77 1.03 2.13 -4.41
N CYS A 78 0.68 2.87 -3.36
CA CYS A 78 -0.45 2.52 -2.49
C CYS A 78 -1.77 2.52 -3.27
N GLU A 79 -2.00 3.51 -4.13
CA GLU A 79 -3.20 3.59 -4.97
C GLU A 79 -3.28 2.38 -5.92
N TRP A 80 -2.22 2.08 -6.66
CA TRP A 80 -2.20 0.93 -7.58
C TRP A 80 -2.34 -0.41 -6.85
N ASN A 81 -1.72 -0.56 -5.67
CA ASN A 81 -1.89 -1.77 -4.87
C ASN A 81 -3.36 -1.97 -4.46
N LEU A 82 -4.04 -0.91 -4.04
CA LEU A 82 -5.46 -0.95 -3.67
C LEU A 82 -6.36 -1.27 -4.87
N GLU A 83 -6.07 -0.71 -6.04
CA GLU A 83 -6.80 -1.02 -7.29
C GLU A 83 -6.65 -2.50 -7.66
N LEU A 84 -5.42 -3.04 -7.62
CA LEU A 84 -5.18 -4.46 -7.89
C LEU A 84 -5.86 -5.37 -6.87
N ILE A 85 -5.89 -4.99 -5.59
CA ILE A 85 -6.63 -5.73 -4.55
C ILE A 85 -8.11 -5.80 -4.91
N GLN A 86 -8.72 -4.67 -5.30
CA GLN A 86 -10.13 -4.62 -5.70
C GLN A 86 -10.41 -5.49 -6.93
N ASP A 87 -9.53 -5.44 -7.94
CA ASP A 87 -9.63 -6.29 -9.13
C ASP A 87 -9.58 -7.78 -8.78
N MET A 88 -8.68 -8.18 -7.87
CA MET A 88 -8.60 -9.57 -7.41
C MET A 88 -9.85 -9.96 -6.60
N GLU A 89 -10.39 -9.07 -5.76
CA GLU A 89 -11.64 -9.32 -5.02
C GLU A 89 -12.82 -9.52 -5.95
N ASP A 90 -12.95 -8.71 -6.99
CA ASP A 90 -14.02 -8.83 -7.96
C ASP A 90 -13.86 -10.08 -8.84
N GLY A 91 -12.63 -10.43 -9.21
CA GLY A 91 -12.31 -11.71 -9.87
C GLY A 91 -12.68 -12.93 -9.00
N MET A 92 -12.48 -12.86 -7.69
CA MET A 92 -12.87 -13.91 -6.75
C MET A 92 -14.39 -13.99 -6.52
N LYS A 93 -15.13 -12.89 -6.64
CA LYS A 93 -16.59 -12.86 -6.51
C LYS A 93 -17.29 -13.52 -7.69
N ASN A 94 -16.72 -13.43 -8.90
CA ASN A 94 -17.31 -14.00 -10.10
C ASN A 94 -16.26 -14.69 -11.02
N PRO A 95 -15.63 -15.78 -10.56
CA PRO A 95 -14.61 -16.49 -11.33
C PRO A 95 -15.25 -17.30 -12.46
N ALA A 96 -14.61 -17.35 -13.63
CA ALA A 96 -15.08 -18.20 -14.73
C ALA A 96 -14.81 -19.69 -14.44
N ASP A 97 -13.75 -20.01 -13.70
CA ASP A 97 -13.45 -21.36 -13.22
C ASP A 97 -12.65 -21.37 -11.90
N GLN A 98 -12.47 -22.56 -11.33
CA GLN A 98 -11.73 -22.76 -10.07
C GLN A 98 -10.25 -22.36 -10.18
N ARG A 99 -9.66 -22.46 -11.37
CA ARG A 99 -8.25 -22.10 -11.57
C ARG A 99 -8.09 -20.59 -11.51
N GLU A 100 -8.99 -19.83 -12.14
CA GLU A 100 -9.02 -18.37 -12.07
C GLU A 100 -9.22 -17.90 -10.63
N TYR A 101 -10.16 -18.50 -9.88
CA TYR A 101 -10.33 -18.22 -8.46
C TYR A 101 -9.03 -18.42 -7.67
N ASN A 102 -8.35 -19.56 -7.88
CA ASN A 102 -7.09 -19.86 -7.18
C ASN A 102 -5.99 -18.85 -7.53
N GLN A 103 -5.90 -18.44 -8.80
CA GLN A 103 -4.94 -17.43 -9.25
C GLN A 103 -5.21 -16.06 -8.62
N CYS A 104 -6.47 -15.61 -8.62
CA CYS A 104 -6.87 -14.37 -7.96
C CYS A 104 -6.63 -14.43 -6.45
N SER A 105 -6.90 -15.57 -5.80
CA SER A 105 -6.69 -15.76 -4.37
C SER A 105 -5.21 -15.74 -3.97
N GLU A 106 -4.34 -16.38 -4.77
CA GLU A 106 -2.89 -16.33 -4.56
C GLU A 106 -2.34 -14.90 -4.76
N ALA A 107 -2.75 -14.22 -5.83
CA ALA A 107 -2.37 -12.84 -6.10
C ALA A 107 -2.85 -11.89 -5.00
N TYR A 108 -4.12 -12.02 -4.56
CA TYR A 108 -4.68 -11.25 -3.45
C TYR A 108 -3.85 -11.40 -2.17
N GLY A 109 -3.44 -12.63 -1.84
CA GLY A 109 -2.60 -12.88 -0.66
C GLY A 109 -1.21 -12.24 -0.73
N ILE A 110 -0.65 -12.06 -1.93
CA ILE A 110 0.60 -11.33 -2.14
C ILE A 110 0.35 -9.83 -1.99
N LEU A 111 -0.68 -9.30 -2.67
CA LEU A 111 -1.03 -7.88 -2.64
C LEU A 111 -1.33 -7.40 -1.22
N LYS A 112 -2.02 -8.22 -0.40
CA LYS A 112 -2.26 -7.91 1.02
C LYS A 112 -0.99 -7.85 1.88
N LYS A 113 0.01 -8.67 1.57
CA LYS A 113 1.31 -8.56 2.26
C LYS A 113 2.08 -7.33 1.81
N GLN A 114 1.94 -6.94 0.54
CA GLN A 114 2.51 -5.69 0.04
C GLN A 114 1.81 -4.49 0.69
N GLU A 115 0.48 -4.52 0.82
CA GLU A 115 -0.33 -3.50 1.54
C GLU A 115 0.20 -3.28 2.96
N GLU A 116 0.48 -4.33 3.74
CA GLU A 116 1.02 -4.18 5.10
C GLU A 116 2.39 -3.44 5.13
N VAL A 117 3.25 -3.70 4.14
CA VAL A 117 4.55 -3.01 4.02
C VAL A 117 4.36 -1.57 3.58
N LEU A 118 3.48 -1.35 2.59
CA LEU A 118 3.17 -0.05 2.03
C LEU A 118 2.48 0.86 3.06
N ASP A 119 1.56 0.35 3.86
CA ASP A 119 0.93 1.06 4.98
C ASP A 119 1.99 1.58 5.97
N GLY A 120 2.97 0.73 6.32
CA GLY A 120 4.07 1.13 7.19
C GLY A 120 4.98 2.20 6.59
N LEU A 121 5.11 2.25 5.27
CA LEU A 121 5.82 3.33 4.56
C LEU A 121 4.96 4.59 4.47
N TYR A 122 3.67 4.45 4.18
CA TYR A 122 2.71 5.55 4.06
C TYR A 122 2.57 6.33 5.36
N MET A 123 2.55 5.65 6.50
CA MET A 123 2.52 6.29 7.83
C MET A 123 3.73 7.21 8.10
N GLN A 124 4.85 7.02 7.40
CA GLN A 124 6.03 7.87 7.52
C GLN A 124 6.00 9.06 6.57
N THR A 125 5.05 9.10 5.63
CA THR A 125 4.95 10.18 4.65
C THR A 125 4.40 11.46 5.27
N LYS A 126 4.73 12.59 4.65
CA LYS A 126 4.12 13.88 4.99
C LYS A 126 2.59 13.90 4.83
N TYR A 127 2.04 13.03 3.97
CA TYR A 127 0.61 13.00 3.67
C TYR A 127 -0.21 12.55 4.87
N GLU A 128 0.26 11.53 5.58
CA GLU A 128 -0.39 11.08 6.81
C GLU A 128 -0.37 12.16 7.89
N GLN A 129 0.77 12.84 8.05
CA GLN A 129 0.91 13.93 9.03
C GLN A 129 -0.07 15.08 8.72
N ILE A 130 -0.18 15.47 7.45
CA ILE A 130 -1.11 16.52 7.01
C ILE A 130 -2.56 16.09 7.21
N ALA A 131 -2.91 14.85 6.86
CA ALA A 131 -4.27 14.33 7.03
C ALA A 131 -4.68 14.33 8.52
N GLU A 132 -3.76 13.94 9.40
CA GLU A 132 -3.96 13.94 10.85
C GLU A 132 -4.17 15.37 11.38
N GLU A 133 -3.28 16.31 11.02
CA GLU A 133 -3.40 17.71 11.42
C GLU A 133 -4.72 18.32 10.96
N CYS A 134 -5.11 18.10 9.70
CA CYS A 134 -6.39 18.59 9.17
C CYS A 134 -7.59 18.02 9.94
N ALA A 135 -7.58 16.72 10.25
CA ALA A 135 -8.66 16.07 10.99
C ALA A 135 -8.78 16.66 12.41
N LEU A 136 -7.65 16.86 13.10
CA LEU A 136 -7.61 17.45 14.42
C LEU A 136 -8.07 18.91 14.42
N GLU A 137 -7.70 19.70 13.41
CA GLU A 137 -8.17 21.08 13.25
C GLU A 137 -9.70 21.13 13.08
N VAL A 138 -10.28 20.25 12.27
CA VAL A 138 -11.74 20.18 12.07
C VAL A 138 -12.45 19.81 13.38
N ILE A 139 -11.94 18.82 14.12
CA ILE A 139 -12.50 18.40 15.41
C ILE A 139 -12.41 19.55 16.42
N ALA A 140 -11.25 20.21 16.52
CA ALA A 140 -11.05 21.34 17.41
C ALA A 140 -11.96 22.52 17.03
N ALA A 141 -12.15 22.78 15.74
CA ALA A 141 -13.06 23.84 15.27
C ALA A 141 -14.52 23.52 15.59
N ALA A 142 -14.93 22.25 15.50
CA ALA A 142 -16.30 21.82 15.78
C ALA A 142 -16.62 21.74 17.29
N LEU A 143 -15.66 21.27 18.10
CA LEU A 143 -15.86 20.95 19.52
C LEU A 143 -15.14 21.92 20.48
N GLY A 144 -14.37 22.87 19.96
CA GLY A 144 -13.52 23.79 20.74
C GLY A 144 -12.29 23.15 21.38
N SER A 145 -12.17 21.82 21.34
CA SER A 145 -11.05 21.05 21.85
C SER A 145 -11.04 19.66 21.22
N ILE A 146 -9.88 18.99 21.25
CA ILE A 146 -9.76 17.59 20.79
C ILE A 146 -10.08 16.68 21.98
N PRO A 147 -11.10 15.82 21.88
CA PRO A 147 -11.43 14.84 22.92
C PRO A 147 -10.27 13.87 23.22
N GLU A 148 -10.13 13.46 24.48
CA GLU A 148 -9.05 12.55 24.92
C GLU A 148 -9.16 11.16 24.26
N ASP A 149 -10.37 10.66 23.99
CA ASP A 149 -10.56 9.37 23.31
C ASP A 149 -10.07 9.38 21.85
N VAL A 150 -10.13 10.55 21.20
CA VAL A 150 -9.56 10.73 19.86
C VAL A 150 -8.04 10.72 19.94
N ARG A 151 -7.45 11.40 20.92
CA ARG A 151 -5.99 11.40 21.15
C ARG A 151 -5.46 10.00 21.43
N GLU A 152 -6.12 9.25 22.32
CA GLU A 152 -5.72 7.88 22.68
C GLU A 152 -5.77 6.94 21.47
N LYS A 153 -6.79 7.05 20.62
CA LYS A 153 -6.88 6.27 19.37
C LYS A 153 -5.78 6.63 18.38
N LEU A 154 -5.45 7.91 18.26
CA LEU A 154 -4.38 8.42 17.40
C LEU A 154 -3.02 7.88 17.83
N GLU A 155 -2.75 7.91 19.14
CA GLU A 155 -1.52 7.35 19.71
C GLU A 155 -1.43 5.84 19.51
N ALA A 156 -2.55 5.11 19.64
CA ALA A 156 -2.60 3.68 19.33
C ALA A 156 -2.29 3.40 17.85
N TYR A 157 -2.87 4.20 16.94
CA TYR A 157 -2.62 4.11 15.51
C TYR A 157 -1.15 4.36 15.17
N ARG A 158 -0.56 5.47 15.64
CA ARG A 158 0.87 5.81 15.44
C ARG A 158 1.83 4.75 15.98
N ASN A 159 1.47 4.09 17.08
CA ASN A 159 2.30 3.04 17.69
C ASN A 159 2.11 1.66 17.02
N GLY A 160 1.38 1.56 15.91
CA GLY A 160 1.11 0.29 15.22
C GLY A 160 0.25 -0.69 16.04
N THR A 161 -0.32 -0.25 17.16
CA THR A 161 -1.25 -1.04 17.99
C THR A 161 -2.72 -0.80 17.60
N GLY A 162 -2.94 0.13 16.66
CA GLY A 162 -4.23 0.42 16.02
C GLY A 162 -4.57 -0.47 14.81
N GLY A 163 -3.71 -1.44 14.46
CA GLY A 163 -3.98 -2.43 13.41
C GLY A 163 -5.35 -3.08 13.63
N GLN A 164 -6.18 -2.98 12.58
CA GLN A 164 -7.57 -3.42 12.49
C GLN A 164 -7.94 -4.52 13.51
N LYS A 165 -8.58 -4.13 14.61
CA LYS A 165 -9.65 -5.00 15.12
C LYS A 165 -10.74 -4.91 14.07
N GLU A 166 -10.72 -5.82 13.09
CA GLU A 166 -11.89 -6.10 12.26
C GLU A 166 -13.09 -6.10 13.21
N SER A 167 -14.13 -5.31 12.86
CA SER A 167 -15.32 -5.26 13.70
C SER A 167 -15.78 -6.70 13.95
N PRO A 168 -16.21 -7.05 15.18
CA PRO A 168 -16.62 -8.42 15.50
C PRO A 168 -17.58 -9.04 14.49
N LYS A 169 -18.40 -8.21 13.84
CA LYS A 169 -19.28 -8.57 12.72
C LYS A 169 -18.56 -9.14 11.50
N VAL A 170 -17.46 -8.53 11.06
CA VAL A 170 -16.72 -8.96 9.86
C VAL A 170 -15.97 -10.27 10.13
N GLN A 171 -15.46 -10.47 11.34
CA GLN A 171 -14.88 -11.75 11.77
C GLN A 171 -15.92 -12.86 11.87
N GLU A 172 -17.13 -12.53 12.33
CA GLU A 172 -18.24 -13.47 12.46
C GLU A 172 -18.83 -13.84 11.10
N GLU A 173 -18.94 -12.88 10.16
CA GLU A 173 -19.36 -13.12 8.77
C GLU A 173 -18.35 -13.99 8.02
N LYS A 174 -17.03 -13.71 8.12
CA LYS A 174 -16.00 -14.57 7.52
C LYS A 174 -16.01 -15.99 8.09
N ARG A 175 -16.21 -16.15 9.41
CA ARG A 175 -16.35 -17.48 10.04
C ARG A 175 -17.59 -18.23 9.58
N GLN A 176 -18.71 -17.54 9.40
CA GLN A 176 -19.94 -18.14 8.91
C GLN A 176 -19.81 -18.56 7.44
N GLU A 177 -19.25 -17.71 6.58
CA GLU A 177 -19.00 -18.05 5.18
C GLU A 177 -18.03 -19.23 5.02
N GLU A 178 -17.01 -19.32 5.87
CA GLU A 178 -16.05 -20.43 5.85
C GLU A 178 -16.67 -21.73 6.36
N GLN A 179 -17.55 -21.67 7.38
CA GLN A 179 -18.35 -22.81 7.83
C GLN A 179 -19.34 -23.28 6.76
N GLU A 180 -20.04 -22.37 6.09
CA GLU A 180 -20.99 -22.71 5.02
C GLU A 180 -20.28 -23.36 3.83
N ARG A 181 -19.09 -22.87 3.44
CA ARG A 181 -18.27 -23.49 2.39
C ARG A 181 -17.82 -24.89 2.75
N GLN A 182 -17.41 -25.13 4.01
CA GLN A 182 -17.04 -26.46 4.49
C GLN A 182 -18.23 -27.43 4.54
N GLU A 183 -19.41 -26.95 4.94
CA GLU A 183 -20.63 -27.76 4.97
C GLU A 183 -21.12 -28.14 3.56
N VAL A 184 -21.05 -27.20 2.61
CA VAL A 184 -21.40 -27.49 1.20
C VAL A 184 -20.46 -28.54 0.62
N GLN A 185 -19.17 -28.42 0.87
CA GLN A 185 -18.17 -29.37 0.36
C GLN A 185 -18.30 -30.78 0.98
N GLN A 186 -18.69 -30.87 2.26
CA GLN A 186 -19.01 -32.16 2.89
C GLN A 186 -20.28 -32.80 2.31
N ARG A 187 -21.32 -32.01 2.07
CA ARG A 187 -22.59 -32.51 1.47
C ARG A 187 -22.43 -32.97 0.03
N GLU A 188 -21.57 -32.33 -0.75
CA GLU A 188 -21.24 -32.77 -2.10
C GLU A 188 -20.44 -34.08 -2.12
N THR A 189 -19.57 -34.28 -1.12
CA THR A 189 -18.79 -35.51 -0.96
C THR A 189 -19.67 -36.71 -0.54
N GLU A 190 -20.72 -36.47 0.25
CA GLU A 190 -21.67 -37.52 0.68
C GLU A 190 -22.72 -37.88 -0.38
N ARG A 191 -23.10 -36.95 -1.28
CA ARG A 191 -24.03 -37.22 -2.39
C ARG A 191 -23.41 -37.95 -3.58
N GLY A 192 -22.07 -38.02 -3.65
CA GLY A 192 -21.32 -38.69 -4.71
C GLY A 192 -20.99 -40.17 -4.45
N ARG A 193 -21.56 -40.81 -3.42
CA ARG A 193 -21.38 -42.23 -3.10
C ARG A 193 -22.64 -43.05 -3.29
#